data_AF-A0A6B1F0N8-F1
#
_entry.id   AF-A0A6B1F0N8-F1
#
_cell.length_a   1.000
_cell.length_b   1.000
_cell.length_c   1.000
_cell.angle_alpha   90.00
_cell.angle_beta   90.00
_cell.angle_gamma   90.00
#
_symmetry.space_group_name_H-M   'P 1'
#
loop_
_entity.id
_entity.type
_entity.pdbx_description
1 polymer ?
#
loop_
_entity_poly.entity_id
_entity_poly.type
_entity_poly.pdbx_seq_one_letter_code
_entity_poly.pdbx_strand_id
1 'polypeptide(L)'
;MALKVTNFVPIGLDNPPTEIHINDEGQIVDCPIEGATTINAEGSYLSPGWCDLHVHIWYGGTDISVRAIDAGRNYGVTALADAGSAGEANFHGLREYVIDSAEETIRAFINIGSIGLVACNRLPELIDHRSIDIDRTLKVIEANRDIICGIKVRASGVIVGNWGIGPVRIAKRVAEISNLPLMVHVGEPPPLLDEILPLLTQGDIVTHCFNGKPAGSITDTNTIWRMVYETAERGVRMDVGHGQASFDFGVASDALNRGFLPFSISTDLHCRNIHGPVHDLALTISKLYALGMDLEACITAV
;
A
#
# COMPACT_ATOMS: atom_id res chain seq x y z
N MET A 1 27.80 11.59 9.12
CA MET A 1 27.95 12.15 10.48
C MET A 1 27.33 11.17 11.44
N ALA A 2 28.14 10.56 12.29
CA ALA A 2 27.67 9.61 13.30
C ALA A 2 26.73 10.29 14.31
N LEU A 3 25.68 9.59 14.71
CA LEU A 3 24.64 10.07 15.62
C LEU A 3 24.47 9.14 16.82
N LYS A 4 24.09 9.74 17.95
CA LYS A 4 23.61 9.04 19.14
C LYS A 4 22.24 9.61 19.51
N VAL A 5 21.19 8.80 19.46
CA VAL A 5 19.82 9.19 19.84
C VAL A 5 19.50 8.67 21.23
N THR A 6 19.01 9.53 22.13
CA THR A 6 18.68 9.18 23.51
C THR A 6 17.33 9.76 23.94
N ASN A 7 16.82 9.29 25.09
CA ASN A 7 15.63 9.83 25.76
C ASN A 7 14.38 9.82 24.85
N PHE A 8 14.16 8.73 24.13
CA PHE A 8 12.95 8.48 23.34
C PHE A 8 12.07 7.45 24.04
N VAL A 9 10.80 7.41 23.66
CA VAL A 9 9.85 6.35 24.01
C VAL A 9 9.72 5.42 22.81
N PRO A 10 10.26 4.19 22.86
CA PRO A 10 10.18 3.27 21.73
C PRO A 10 8.74 2.81 21.51
N ILE A 11 8.36 2.65 20.24
CA ILE A 11 7.07 2.09 19.81
C ILE A 11 7.24 1.32 18.51
N GLY A 12 6.61 0.14 18.40
CA GLY A 12 6.77 -0.73 17.22
C GLY A 12 8.19 -1.30 17.04
N LEU A 13 8.96 -1.41 18.13
CA LEU A 13 10.30 -2.00 18.15
C LEU A 13 10.33 -3.22 19.07
N ASP A 14 10.77 -4.36 18.54
CA ASP A 14 11.03 -5.55 19.35
C ASP A 14 12.31 -5.34 20.17
N ASN A 15 12.22 -5.42 21.49
CA ASN A 15 13.35 -5.24 22.43
C ASN A 15 14.13 -3.92 22.20
N PRO A 16 13.49 -2.76 22.40
CA PRO A 16 14.10 -1.50 22.03
C PRO A 16 15.31 -1.17 22.91
N PRO A 17 16.42 -0.68 22.33
CA PRO A 17 17.57 -0.23 23.10
C PRO A 17 17.24 1.09 23.82
N THR A 18 17.99 1.42 24.87
CA THR A 18 17.86 2.71 25.57
C THR A 18 18.49 3.88 24.81
N GLU A 19 19.39 3.56 23.87
CA GLU A 19 20.09 4.51 23.00
C GLU A 19 20.22 3.90 21.60
N ILE A 20 20.19 4.72 20.54
CA ILE A 20 20.48 4.27 19.18
C ILE A 20 21.77 4.94 18.70
N HIS A 21 22.69 4.14 18.15
CA HIS A 21 23.93 4.63 17.56
C HIS A 21 23.90 4.44 16.05
N ILE A 22 24.26 5.49 15.30
CA ILE A 22 24.25 5.48 13.84
C ILE A 22 25.63 5.90 13.36
N ASN A 23 26.23 5.12 12.45
CA ASN A 23 27.55 5.42 11.87
C ASN A 23 27.49 6.47 10.76
N ASP A 24 28.66 6.83 10.22
CA ASP A 24 28.77 7.82 9.15
C ASP A 24 28.12 7.37 7.85
N GLU A 25 27.96 6.06 7.68
CA GLU A 25 27.26 5.39 6.58
C GLU A 25 25.72 5.32 6.80
N GLY A 26 25.19 5.81 7.93
CA GLY A 26 23.76 5.82 8.21
C GLY A 26 23.19 4.49 8.73
N GLN A 27 24.04 3.58 9.19
CA GLN A 27 23.66 2.25 9.70
C GLN A 27 23.55 2.27 11.23
N ILE A 28 22.56 1.56 11.76
CA ILE A 28 22.44 1.31 13.20
C ILE A 28 23.55 0.34 13.63
N VAL A 29 24.27 0.70 14.69
CA VAL A 29 25.38 -0.10 15.25
C VAL A 29 25.21 -0.32 16.74
N ASP A 30 25.79 -1.40 17.27
CA ASP A 30 25.63 -1.80 18.67
C ASP A 30 26.48 -0.98 19.66
N CYS A 31 27.42 -0.17 19.17
CA CYS A 31 28.40 0.53 19.99
C CYS A 31 28.40 2.04 19.73
N PRO A 32 28.62 2.88 20.77
CA PRO A 32 28.82 4.31 20.59
C PRO A 32 30.00 4.62 19.67
N ILE A 33 29.86 5.65 18.84
CA ILE A 33 30.91 6.14 17.96
C ILE A 33 31.54 7.39 18.57
N GLU A 34 32.87 7.41 18.63
CA GLU A 34 33.62 8.54 19.16
C GLU A 34 33.34 9.81 18.33
N GLY A 35 33.00 10.91 18.99
CA GLY A 35 32.66 12.17 18.32
C GLY A 35 31.26 12.23 17.71
N ALA A 36 30.40 11.22 17.94
CA ALA A 36 29.01 11.25 17.46
C ALA A 36 28.21 12.43 18.04
N THR A 37 27.39 13.04 17.19
CA THR A 37 26.48 14.11 17.62
C THR A 37 25.31 13.51 18.38
N THR A 38 25.03 14.03 19.59
CA THR A 38 23.92 13.54 20.41
C THR A 38 22.62 14.27 20.08
N ILE A 39 21.57 13.51 19.80
CA ILE A 39 20.19 13.97 19.65
C ILE A 39 19.41 13.49 20.88
N ASN A 40 18.91 14.42 21.69
CA ASN A 40 18.00 14.14 22.79
C ASN A 40 16.57 14.25 22.28
N ALA A 41 15.80 13.16 22.33
CA ALA A 41 14.41 13.12 21.83
C ALA A 41 13.37 13.66 22.82
N GLU A 42 13.79 14.12 24.00
CA GLU A 42 12.92 14.81 24.99
C GLU A 42 11.65 14.04 25.40
N GLY A 43 11.71 12.71 25.39
CA GLY A 43 10.58 11.83 25.70
C GLY A 43 9.61 11.62 24.53
N SER A 44 9.97 12.03 23.31
CA SER A 44 9.18 11.81 22.10
C SER A 44 9.18 10.33 21.69
N TYR A 45 8.14 9.92 20.96
CA TYR A 45 8.07 8.58 20.40
C TYR A 45 9.11 8.36 19.30
N LEU A 46 9.63 7.13 19.23
CA LEU A 46 10.54 6.68 18.18
C LEU A 46 10.14 5.28 17.71
N SER A 47 9.95 5.14 16.39
CA SER A 47 9.62 3.88 15.71
C SER A 47 10.61 3.62 14.57
N PRO A 48 10.56 2.44 13.92
CA PRO A 48 11.05 2.32 12.56
C PRO A 48 10.41 3.38 11.66
N GLY A 49 11.09 3.71 10.55
CA GLY A 49 10.51 4.61 9.56
C GLY A 49 9.26 3.98 8.95
N TRP A 50 8.22 4.80 8.74
CA TRP A 50 6.94 4.30 8.24
C TRP A 50 7.03 3.87 6.76
N CYS A 51 6.16 2.96 6.38
CA CYS A 51 6.02 2.33 5.08
C CYS A 51 4.58 2.53 4.58
N ASP A 52 4.40 3.36 3.55
CA ASP A 52 3.10 3.49 2.91
C ASP A 52 2.95 2.43 1.80
N LEU A 53 2.14 1.40 2.07
CA LEU A 53 1.94 0.27 1.17
C LEU A 53 1.17 0.64 -0.12
N HIS A 54 0.50 1.80 -0.15
CA HIS A 54 -0.36 2.15 -1.27
C HIS A 54 -0.23 3.64 -1.60
N VAL A 55 0.60 3.97 -2.58
CA VAL A 55 0.70 5.33 -3.14
C VAL A 55 0.75 5.31 -4.67
N HIS A 56 0.51 6.45 -5.29
CA HIS A 56 0.70 6.64 -6.73
C HIS A 56 1.77 7.70 -6.97
N ILE A 57 2.98 7.26 -7.33
CA ILE A 57 4.17 8.11 -7.39
C ILE A 57 4.83 8.17 -8.76
N TRP A 58 4.16 7.65 -9.79
CA TRP A 58 4.63 7.78 -11.17
C TRP A 58 4.38 9.16 -11.78
N TYR A 59 4.96 10.18 -11.15
CA TYR A 59 4.85 11.56 -11.57
C TYR A 59 5.39 11.77 -12.99
N GLY A 60 4.62 12.46 -13.82
CA GLY A 60 4.95 12.72 -15.23
C GLY A 60 4.64 11.56 -16.19
N GLY A 61 4.70 10.30 -15.72
CA GLY A 61 4.27 9.13 -16.49
C GLY A 61 2.76 8.89 -16.44
N THR A 62 2.10 9.30 -15.36
CA THR A 62 0.65 9.19 -15.17
C THR A 62 0.03 10.50 -14.72
N ASP A 63 -1.26 10.71 -15.03
CA ASP A 63 -1.98 11.95 -14.70
C ASP A 63 -2.41 12.07 -13.23
N ILE A 64 -2.36 10.96 -12.49
CA ILE A 64 -2.88 10.85 -11.13
C ILE A 64 -1.79 10.94 -10.06
N SER A 65 -0.55 10.61 -10.41
CA SER A 65 0.52 10.45 -9.43
C SER A 65 1.07 11.75 -8.88
N VAL A 66 1.57 11.70 -7.65
CA VAL A 66 2.36 12.76 -6.98
C VAL A 66 3.84 12.44 -7.05
N ARG A 67 4.72 13.35 -6.61
CA ARG A 67 6.14 13.04 -6.47
C ARG A 67 6.34 12.20 -5.21
N ALA A 68 7.34 11.30 -5.21
CA ALA A 68 7.66 10.48 -4.04
C ALA A 68 7.88 11.34 -2.76
N ILE A 69 8.61 12.44 -2.89
CA ILE A 69 8.89 13.37 -1.77
C ILE A 69 7.63 14.04 -1.18
N ASP A 70 6.53 14.11 -1.94
CA ASP A 70 5.25 14.67 -1.48
C ASP A 70 4.46 13.64 -0.64
N ALA A 71 4.85 12.37 -0.67
CA ALA A 71 4.24 11.27 0.10
C ALA A 71 5.23 10.61 1.08
N GLY A 72 6.52 10.89 0.94
CA GLY A 72 7.62 10.20 1.59
C GLY A 72 8.18 10.94 2.79
N ARG A 73 9.47 11.27 2.73
CA ARG A 73 10.29 11.64 3.89
C ARG A 73 9.78 12.86 4.65
N ASN A 74 9.19 13.83 3.95
CA ASN A 74 8.62 15.04 4.55
C ASN A 74 7.48 14.74 5.55
N TYR A 75 6.90 13.54 5.49
CA TYR A 75 5.77 13.09 6.29
C TYR A 75 6.11 11.89 7.19
N GLY A 76 7.41 11.62 7.41
CA GLY A 76 7.87 10.51 8.26
C GLY A 76 7.85 9.14 7.58
N VAL A 77 7.51 9.09 6.28
CA VAL A 77 7.46 7.87 5.48
C VAL A 77 8.82 7.64 4.82
N THR A 78 9.44 6.50 5.14
CA THR A 78 10.78 6.13 4.64
C THR A 78 10.73 5.09 3.53
N ALA A 79 9.62 4.36 3.40
CA ALA A 79 9.37 3.43 2.32
C ALA A 79 8.00 3.65 1.69
N LEU A 80 7.93 3.49 0.37
CA LEU A 80 6.72 3.69 -0.42
C LEU A 80 6.53 2.50 -1.35
N ALA A 81 5.29 2.07 -1.56
CA ALA A 81 4.95 1.13 -2.61
C ALA A 81 4.01 1.77 -3.64
N ASP A 82 4.51 1.97 -4.86
CA ASP A 82 3.67 2.39 -5.99
C ASP A 82 2.65 1.28 -6.30
N ALA A 83 1.37 1.58 -6.20
CA ALA A 83 0.31 0.58 -6.26
C ALA A 83 -0.22 0.38 -7.69
N GLY A 84 0.68 0.02 -8.62
CA GLY A 84 0.30 -0.26 -10.00
C GLY A 84 -0.04 0.98 -10.81
N SER A 85 0.67 2.09 -10.56
CA SER A 85 0.68 3.20 -11.52
C SER A 85 1.28 2.74 -12.84
N ALA A 86 2.22 1.79 -12.79
CA ALA A 86 2.91 1.24 -13.96
C ALA A 86 2.54 -0.18 -14.35
N GLY A 87 2.33 -0.40 -15.65
CA GLY A 87 2.28 -1.73 -16.25
C GLY A 87 3.58 -2.06 -16.98
N GLU A 88 3.61 -3.20 -17.67
CA GLU A 88 4.81 -3.68 -18.37
C GLU A 88 5.36 -2.68 -19.40
N ALA A 89 4.48 -1.97 -20.09
CA ALA A 89 4.85 -1.14 -21.24
C ALA A 89 5.72 0.06 -20.85
N ASN A 90 5.61 0.50 -19.60
CA ASN A 90 6.19 1.75 -19.15
C ASN A 90 6.99 1.60 -17.84
N PHE A 91 6.98 0.46 -17.14
CA PHE A 91 7.65 0.30 -15.82
C PHE A 91 9.09 0.79 -15.78
N HIS A 92 9.85 0.60 -16.87
CA HIS A 92 11.23 1.11 -17.00
C HIS A 92 11.33 2.62 -16.75
N GLY A 93 10.35 3.41 -17.20
CA GLY A 93 10.29 4.85 -16.96
C GLY A 93 9.93 5.21 -15.51
N LEU A 94 9.09 4.41 -14.83
CA LEU A 94 8.86 4.58 -13.39
C LEU A 94 10.18 4.35 -12.63
N ARG A 95 10.90 3.29 -12.99
CA ARG A 95 12.20 2.97 -12.39
C ARG A 95 13.21 4.10 -12.57
N GLU A 96 13.48 4.48 -13.82
CA GLU A 96 14.54 5.43 -14.17
C GLU A 96 14.25 6.85 -13.65
N TYR A 97 13.01 7.32 -13.75
CA TYR A 97 12.70 8.73 -13.47
C TYR A 97 12.19 9.00 -12.05
N VAL A 98 11.82 7.97 -11.31
CA VAL A 98 11.29 8.12 -9.95
C VAL A 98 12.12 7.28 -8.98
N ILE A 99 12.10 5.95 -9.13
CA ILE A 99 12.62 5.01 -8.13
C ILE A 99 14.12 5.16 -7.92
N ASP A 100 14.91 5.12 -8.98
CA ASP A 100 16.38 5.14 -8.89
C ASP A 100 16.92 6.50 -8.39
N SER A 101 16.10 7.55 -8.43
CA SER A 101 16.45 8.91 -8.00
C SER A 101 15.88 9.31 -6.63
N ALA A 102 15.02 8.48 -6.03
CA ALA A 102 14.34 8.81 -4.78
C ALA A 102 15.26 8.61 -3.56
N GLU A 103 15.00 9.40 -2.51
CA GLU A 103 15.65 9.20 -1.22
C GLU A 103 14.96 8.11 -0.39
N GLU A 104 13.66 7.88 -0.64
CA GLU A 104 12.87 6.84 -0.01
C GLU A 104 13.20 5.44 -0.56
N THR A 105 12.99 4.41 0.26
CA THR A 105 13.00 3.02 -0.22
C THR A 105 11.71 2.75 -0.99
N ILE A 106 11.78 2.70 -2.32
CA ILE A 106 10.60 2.47 -3.14
C ILE A 106 10.52 1.01 -3.60
N ARG A 107 9.30 0.46 -3.50
CA ARG A 107 8.86 -0.77 -4.15
C ARG A 107 7.68 -0.47 -5.06
N ALA A 108 7.30 -1.41 -5.90
CA ALA A 108 6.14 -1.23 -6.77
C ALA A 108 5.38 -2.53 -6.98
N PHE A 109 4.06 -2.43 -7.00
CA PHE A 109 3.20 -3.43 -7.61
C PHE A 109 3.12 -3.13 -9.11
N ILE A 110 3.38 -4.11 -9.97
CA ILE A 110 3.17 -3.93 -11.41
C ILE A 110 1.70 -4.12 -11.76
N ASN A 111 1.10 -3.16 -12.46
CA ASN A 111 -0.26 -3.26 -12.96
C ASN A 111 -0.35 -4.37 -14.02
N ILE A 112 -1.34 -5.25 -13.88
CA ILE A 112 -1.61 -6.28 -14.88
C ILE A 112 -2.08 -5.68 -16.22
N GLY A 113 -2.66 -4.47 -16.20
CA GLY A 113 -2.97 -3.68 -17.38
C GLY A 113 -1.72 -2.97 -17.90
N SER A 114 -1.38 -3.21 -19.17
CA SER A 114 -0.09 -2.86 -19.78
C SER A 114 0.23 -1.36 -19.70
N ILE A 115 -0.78 -0.49 -19.81
CA ILE A 115 -0.59 0.96 -19.80
C ILE A 115 -0.45 1.55 -18.39
N GLY A 116 -0.77 0.79 -17.33
CA GLY A 116 -0.90 1.34 -15.98
C GLY A 116 -1.94 2.47 -15.92
N LEU A 117 -1.68 3.51 -15.12
CA LEU A 117 -2.64 4.57 -14.82
C LEU A 117 -2.41 5.86 -15.63
N VAL A 118 -1.92 5.76 -16.87
CA VAL A 118 -1.56 6.92 -17.73
C VAL A 118 -2.67 7.98 -17.79
N ALA A 119 -3.93 7.54 -17.88
CA ALA A 119 -5.10 8.42 -17.82
C ALA A 119 -6.14 7.85 -16.83
N CYS A 120 -5.78 7.85 -15.55
CA CYS A 120 -6.50 7.15 -14.48
C CYS A 120 -7.99 7.50 -14.44
N ASN A 121 -8.83 6.46 -14.49
CA ASN A 121 -10.30 6.53 -14.54
C ASN A 121 -10.90 7.20 -15.78
N ARG A 122 -10.08 7.73 -16.69
CA ARG A 122 -10.52 8.34 -17.97
C ARG A 122 -10.35 7.37 -19.13
N LEU A 123 -9.27 6.61 -19.10
CA LEU A 123 -9.04 5.45 -19.96
C LEU A 123 -8.76 4.25 -19.05
N PRO A 124 -9.73 3.35 -18.85
CA PRO A 124 -9.51 2.15 -18.08
C PRO A 124 -8.35 1.32 -18.63
N GLU A 125 -7.52 0.79 -17.74
CA GLU A 125 -6.37 0.00 -18.13
C GLU A 125 -6.72 -1.48 -18.37
N LEU A 126 -7.94 -1.92 -18.02
CA LEU A 126 -8.44 -3.30 -18.16
C LEU A 126 -9.75 -3.36 -18.97
N ILE A 127 -9.73 -2.84 -20.21
CA ILE A 127 -10.91 -2.77 -21.08
C ILE A 127 -11.30 -4.15 -21.60
N ASP A 128 -10.31 -4.91 -22.09
CA ASP A 128 -10.47 -6.26 -22.60
C ASP A 128 -9.14 -7.00 -22.63
N HIS A 129 -9.13 -8.25 -23.10
CA HIS A 129 -7.93 -9.11 -23.15
C HIS A 129 -6.67 -8.46 -23.75
N ARG A 130 -6.81 -7.48 -24.66
CA ARG A 130 -5.67 -6.76 -25.28
C ARG A 130 -4.96 -5.82 -24.30
N SER A 131 -5.60 -5.50 -23.19
CA SER A 131 -5.00 -4.72 -22.10
C SER A 131 -3.89 -5.48 -21.37
N ILE A 132 -3.87 -6.81 -21.42
CA ILE A 132 -2.94 -7.62 -20.63
C ILE A 132 -2.00 -8.39 -21.56
N ASP A 133 -0.70 -8.07 -21.48
CA ASP A 133 0.37 -8.85 -22.11
C ASP A 133 1.12 -9.66 -21.04
N ILE A 134 0.75 -10.94 -20.89
CA ILE A 134 1.28 -11.82 -19.83
C ILE A 134 2.78 -12.03 -20.00
N ASP A 135 3.23 -12.33 -21.22
CA ASP A 135 4.63 -12.66 -21.49
C ASP A 135 5.54 -11.47 -21.22
N ARG A 136 5.12 -10.26 -21.62
CA ARG A 136 5.90 -9.06 -21.30
C ARG A 136 5.84 -8.71 -19.83
N THR A 137 4.68 -8.84 -19.17
CA THR A 137 4.56 -8.62 -17.73
C THR A 137 5.54 -9.50 -16.96
N LEU A 138 5.61 -10.80 -17.28
CA LEU A 138 6.57 -11.72 -16.66
C LEU A 138 8.03 -11.32 -16.94
N LYS A 139 8.36 -10.91 -18.18
CA LYS A 139 9.71 -10.43 -18.51
C LYS A 139 10.12 -9.20 -17.68
N VAL A 140 9.20 -8.23 -17.52
CA VAL A 140 9.45 -7.03 -16.72
C VAL A 140 9.60 -7.37 -15.24
N ILE A 141 8.79 -8.30 -14.72
CA ILE A 141 8.93 -8.83 -13.36
C ILE A 141 10.33 -9.41 -13.14
N GLU A 142 10.78 -10.32 -14.02
CA GLU A 142 12.10 -10.95 -13.87
C GLU A 142 13.26 -9.95 -13.97
N ALA A 143 13.12 -8.93 -14.82
CA ALA A 143 14.15 -7.89 -14.97
C ALA A 143 14.21 -6.91 -13.79
N ASN A 144 13.20 -6.88 -12.90
CA ASN A 144 13.09 -5.88 -11.82
C ASN A 144 12.71 -6.52 -10.48
N ARG A 145 13.21 -7.72 -10.18
CA ARG A 145 12.94 -8.47 -8.92
C ARG A 145 13.40 -7.73 -7.66
N ASP A 146 14.31 -6.78 -7.80
CA ASP A 146 14.78 -5.91 -6.73
C ASP A 146 13.74 -4.84 -6.31
N ILE A 147 12.83 -4.48 -7.21
CA ILE A 147 11.85 -3.40 -7.03
C ILE A 147 10.40 -3.91 -7.01
N ILE A 148 10.04 -4.81 -7.92
CA ILE A 148 8.67 -5.30 -8.06
C ILE A 148 8.35 -6.26 -6.91
N CYS A 149 7.41 -5.86 -6.06
CA CYS A 149 6.99 -6.61 -4.88
C CYS A 149 5.64 -7.31 -5.02
N GLY A 150 4.95 -7.14 -6.15
CA GLY A 150 3.63 -7.75 -6.37
C GLY A 150 2.98 -7.36 -7.69
N ILE A 151 1.79 -7.90 -7.92
CA ILE A 151 0.93 -7.57 -9.07
C ILE A 151 -0.22 -6.72 -8.54
N LYS A 152 -0.60 -5.66 -9.27
CA LYS A 152 -1.79 -4.87 -8.98
C LYS A 152 -2.90 -5.21 -9.98
N VAL A 153 -4.12 -5.37 -9.47
CA VAL A 153 -5.35 -5.34 -10.27
C VAL A 153 -6.38 -4.42 -9.61
N ARG A 154 -7.17 -3.71 -10.43
CA ARG A 154 -8.27 -2.86 -9.99
C ARG A 154 -9.60 -3.50 -10.37
N ALA A 155 -10.18 -4.23 -9.44
CA ALA A 155 -11.42 -4.98 -9.60
C ALA A 155 -12.62 -4.12 -9.22
N SER A 156 -12.88 -3.07 -10.01
CA SER A 156 -14.06 -2.21 -9.89
C SER A 156 -14.71 -2.03 -11.26
N GLY A 157 -16.03 -1.88 -11.28
CA GLY A 157 -16.85 -1.74 -12.48
C GLY A 157 -16.46 -0.55 -13.35
N VAL A 158 -15.89 0.50 -12.76
CA VAL A 158 -15.33 1.66 -13.51
C VAL A 158 -14.16 1.23 -14.42
N ILE A 159 -13.47 0.15 -14.05
CA ILE A 159 -12.23 -0.28 -14.69
C ILE A 159 -12.44 -1.50 -15.57
N VAL A 160 -12.98 -2.58 -15.00
CA VAL A 160 -13.13 -3.84 -15.72
C VAL A 160 -14.41 -3.90 -16.55
N GLY A 161 -15.39 -3.03 -16.26
CA GLY A 161 -16.70 -3.03 -16.92
C GLY A 161 -17.30 -4.43 -17.02
N ASN A 162 -17.78 -4.80 -18.20
CA ASN A 162 -18.42 -6.10 -18.43
C ASN A 162 -17.46 -7.30 -18.36
N TRP A 163 -16.15 -7.09 -18.28
CA TRP A 163 -15.19 -8.19 -18.14
C TRP A 163 -15.24 -8.82 -16.74
N GLY A 164 -15.72 -8.06 -15.74
CA GLY A 164 -15.95 -8.54 -14.37
C GLY A 164 -14.71 -9.18 -13.75
N ILE A 165 -14.83 -10.43 -13.29
CA ILE A 165 -13.78 -11.14 -12.55
C ILE A 165 -12.59 -11.61 -13.42
N GLY A 166 -12.70 -11.53 -14.75
CA GLY A 166 -11.71 -12.04 -15.70
C GLY A 166 -10.27 -11.56 -15.42
N PRO A 167 -10.02 -10.24 -15.30
CA PRO A 167 -8.70 -9.70 -15.03
C PRO A 167 -8.10 -10.17 -13.70
N VAL A 168 -8.92 -10.36 -12.66
CA VAL A 168 -8.46 -10.84 -11.35
C VAL A 168 -7.94 -12.27 -11.46
N ARG A 169 -8.62 -13.14 -12.21
CA ARG A 169 -8.16 -14.53 -12.45
C ARG A 169 -6.84 -14.57 -13.22
N ILE A 170 -6.68 -13.70 -14.21
CA ILE A 170 -5.43 -13.60 -14.99
C ILE A 170 -4.29 -13.09 -14.09
N ALA A 171 -4.52 -11.99 -13.38
CA ALA A 171 -3.55 -11.40 -12.46
C ALA A 171 -3.12 -12.41 -11.39
N LYS A 172 -4.06 -13.20 -10.86
CA LYS A 172 -3.76 -14.26 -9.89
C LYS A 172 -2.82 -15.33 -10.46
N ARG A 173 -3.01 -15.78 -11.70
CA ARG A 173 -2.06 -16.74 -12.31
C ARG A 173 -0.70 -16.12 -12.59
N VAL A 174 -0.63 -14.85 -12.99
CA VAL A 174 0.66 -14.17 -13.14
C VAL A 174 1.39 -14.05 -11.80
N ALA A 175 0.66 -13.74 -10.73
CA ALA A 175 1.18 -13.69 -9.36
C ALA A 175 1.77 -15.02 -8.90
N GLU A 176 1.07 -16.13 -9.13
CA GLU A 176 1.57 -17.47 -8.80
C GLU A 176 2.77 -17.90 -9.65
N ILE A 177 2.75 -17.67 -10.97
CA ILE A 177 3.87 -18.00 -11.86
C ILE A 177 5.14 -17.26 -11.42
N SER A 178 4.99 -16.01 -10.98
CA SER A 178 6.09 -15.17 -10.54
C SER A 178 6.43 -15.31 -9.05
N ASN A 179 5.71 -16.13 -8.26
CA ASN A 179 5.85 -16.22 -6.80
C ASN A 179 5.79 -14.86 -6.10
N LEU A 180 4.86 -14.01 -6.53
CA LEU A 180 4.61 -12.69 -5.95
C LEU A 180 3.16 -12.59 -5.45
N PRO A 181 2.87 -11.73 -4.46
CA PRO A 181 1.50 -11.47 -4.02
C PRO A 181 0.70 -10.67 -5.04
N LEU A 182 -0.62 -10.82 -5.00
CA LEU A 182 -1.58 -9.98 -5.73
C LEU A 182 -2.20 -8.95 -4.78
N MET A 183 -2.14 -7.67 -5.16
CA MET A 183 -2.92 -6.60 -4.53
C MET A 183 -4.16 -6.27 -5.37
N VAL A 184 -5.34 -6.52 -4.80
CA VAL A 184 -6.64 -6.26 -5.42
C VAL A 184 -7.28 -5.01 -4.82
N HIS A 185 -7.53 -4.01 -5.65
CA HIS A 185 -8.45 -2.91 -5.31
C HIS A 185 -9.87 -3.42 -5.48
N VAL A 186 -10.68 -3.27 -4.44
CA VAL A 186 -12.12 -3.55 -4.45
C VAL A 186 -12.92 -2.24 -4.45
N GLY A 187 -14.11 -2.26 -5.02
CA GLY A 187 -14.97 -1.09 -5.12
C GLY A 187 -16.34 -1.45 -5.66
N GLU A 188 -16.87 -0.60 -6.54
CA GLU A 188 -18.17 -0.82 -7.18
C GLU A 188 -18.15 -2.09 -8.04
N PRO A 189 -19.20 -2.92 -8.01
CA PRO A 189 -19.28 -4.07 -8.90
C PRO A 189 -19.48 -3.65 -10.37
N PRO A 190 -19.18 -4.54 -11.32
CA PRO A 190 -18.54 -5.87 -11.16
C PRO A 190 -16.99 -5.81 -11.06
N PRO A 191 -16.31 -6.86 -10.54
CA PRO A 191 -16.89 -8.04 -9.89
C PRO A 191 -17.34 -7.75 -8.46
N LEU A 192 -18.12 -8.66 -7.89
CA LEU A 192 -18.51 -8.59 -6.48
C LEU A 192 -17.39 -9.08 -5.57
N LEU A 193 -17.41 -8.63 -4.30
CA LEU A 193 -16.40 -9.00 -3.32
C LEU A 193 -16.35 -10.52 -3.08
N ASP A 194 -17.50 -11.21 -3.06
CA ASP A 194 -17.61 -12.67 -2.92
C ASP A 194 -17.12 -13.46 -4.14
N GLU A 195 -16.94 -12.82 -5.30
CA GLU A 195 -16.25 -13.42 -6.44
C GLU A 195 -14.72 -13.30 -6.33
N ILE A 196 -14.25 -12.21 -5.71
CA ILE A 196 -12.83 -11.91 -5.54
C ILE A 196 -12.22 -12.75 -4.43
N LEU A 197 -12.81 -12.73 -3.22
CA LEU A 197 -12.22 -13.31 -2.03
C LEU A 197 -11.82 -14.79 -2.22
N PRO A 198 -12.63 -15.68 -2.82
CA PRO A 198 -12.26 -17.09 -2.98
C PRO A 198 -10.99 -17.33 -3.82
N LEU A 199 -10.59 -16.39 -4.68
CA LEU A 199 -9.40 -16.50 -5.52
C LEU A 199 -8.09 -16.19 -4.78
N LEU A 200 -8.18 -15.49 -3.65
CA LEU A 200 -7.02 -14.99 -2.92
C LEU A 200 -6.43 -16.06 -1.99
N THR A 201 -5.12 -16.05 -1.86
CA THR A 201 -4.35 -16.95 -0.99
C THR A 201 -3.48 -16.17 -0.03
N GLN A 202 -2.86 -16.86 0.93
CA GLN A 202 -1.93 -16.26 1.88
C GLN A 202 -0.94 -15.31 1.21
N GLY A 203 -0.79 -14.10 1.76
CA GLY A 203 0.10 -13.06 1.26
C GLY A 203 -0.53 -12.10 0.24
N ASP A 204 -1.63 -12.49 -0.43
CA ASP A 204 -2.40 -11.55 -1.26
C ASP A 204 -2.98 -10.42 -0.40
N ILE A 205 -3.26 -9.28 -1.02
CA ILE A 205 -3.68 -8.06 -0.37
C ILE A 205 -5.02 -7.61 -0.96
N VAL A 206 -6.01 -7.34 -0.10
CA VAL A 206 -7.22 -6.59 -0.45
C VAL A 206 -7.04 -5.17 0.08
N THR A 207 -6.90 -4.21 -0.82
CA THR A 207 -6.85 -2.79 -0.45
C THR A 207 -8.25 -2.16 -0.56
N HIS A 208 -8.47 -1.05 0.15
CA HIS A 208 -9.79 -0.43 0.33
C HIS A 208 -10.72 -1.26 1.21
N CYS A 209 -10.17 -1.94 2.22
CA CYS A 209 -10.92 -2.88 3.05
C CYS A 209 -12.06 -2.21 3.84
N PHE A 210 -11.98 -0.89 4.07
CA PHE A 210 -13.01 -0.12 4.78
C PHE A 210 -13.79 0.85 3.88
N ASN A 211 -13.91 0.55 2.58
CA ASN A 211 -14.77 1.33 1.69
C ASN A 211 -16.26 1.15 2.05
N GLY A 212 -17.05 2.23 1.92
CA GLY A 212 -18.49 2.25 2.22
C GLY A 212 -19.39 2.13 0.99
N LYS A 213 -18.89 1.62 -0.14
CA LYS A 213 -19.65 1.57 -1.39
C LYS A 213 -20.68 0.44 -1.34
N PRO A 214 -21.95 0.70 -1.71
CA PRO A 214 -22.96 -0.36 -1.77
C PRO A 214 -22.54 -1.49 -2.73
N ALA A 215 -22.75 -2.74 -2.30
CA ALA A 215 -22.36 -3.96 -3.01
C ALA A 215 -20.84 -4.15 -3.20
N GLY A 216 -20.02 -3.43 -2.44
CA GLY A 216 -18.57 -3.57 -2.36
C GLY A 216 -18.03 -3.44 -0.93
N SER A 217 -18.90 -3.18 0.05
CA SER A 217 -18.53 -2.98 1.46
C SER A 217 -18.51 -4.30 2.21
N ILE A 218 -17.55 -4.43 3.12
CA ILE A 218 -17.45 -5.60 4.00
C ILE A 218 -18.63 -5.70 5.00
N THR A 219 -19.37 -4.60 5.19
CA THR A 219 -20.53 -4.54 6.09
C THR A 219 -21.88 -4.70 5.37
N ASP A 220 -21.89 -4.94 4.05
CA ASP A 220 -23.13 -5.05 3.27
C ASP A 220 -24.03 -6.19 3.77
N THR A 221 -23.44 -7.34 4.13
CA THR A 221 -24.18 -8.48 4.71
C THR A 221 -23.33 -9.25 5.72
N ASN A 222 -23.98 -9.97 6.64
CA ASN A 222 -23.29 -10.87 7.57
C ASN A 222 -22.52 -11.99 6.86
N THR A 223 -22.97 -12.42 5.67
CA THR A 223 -22.27 -13.43 4.86
C THR A 223 -20.95 -12.89 4.33
N ILE A 224 -20.95 -11.67 3.77
CA ILE A 224 -19.75 -10.99 3.29
C ILE A 224 -18.78 -10.75 4.45
N TRP A 225 -19.28 -10.24 5.58
CA TRP A 225 -18.48 -10.04 6.78
C TRP A 225 -17.74 -11.32 7.20
N ARG A 226 -18.45 -12.45 7.27
CA ARG A 226 -17.84 -13.75 7.60
C ARG A 226 -16.79 -14.16 6.57
N MET A 227 -17.07 -14.00 5.27
CA MET A 227 -16.11 -14.34 4.21
C MET A 227 -14.84 -13.49 4.32
N VAL A 228 -14.95 -12.19 4.62
CA VAL A 228 -13.80 -11.31 4.83
C VAL A 228 -12.97 -11.77 6.02
N TYR A 229 -13.61 -12.10 7.15
CA TYR A 229 -12.94 -12.61 8.34
C TYR A 229 -12.20 -13.92 8.07
N GLU A 230 -12.88 -14.93 7.52
CA GLU A 230 -12.28 -16.21 7.10
C GLU A 230 -11.14 -15.99 6.10
N THR A 231 -11.26 -14.96 5.26
CA THR A 231 -10.23 -14.59 4.29
C THR A 231 -8.98 -14.01 4.94
N ALA A 232 -9.14 -13.16 5.93
CA ALA A 232 -8.03 -12.65 6.72
C ALA A 232 -7.36 -13.76 7.53
N GLU A 233 -8.12 -14.67 8.14
CA GLU A 233 -7.58 -15.79 8.94
C GLU A 233 -6.69 -16.74 8.11
N ARG A 234 -6.99 -16.97 6.82
CA ARG A 234 -6.10 -17.74 5.92
C ARG A 234 -4.87 -16.95 5.44
N GLY A 235 -4.64 -15.76 5.97
CA GLY A 235 -3.44 -14.96 5.73
C GLY A 235 -3.52 -14.01 4.54
N VAL A 236 -4.72 -13.69 4.03
CA VAL A 236 -4.90 -12.56 3.10
C VAL A 236 -4.85 -11.26 3.91
N ARG A 237 -4.08 -10.30 3.44
CA ARG A 237 -3.82 -9.03 4.12
C ARG A 237 -4.87 -8.00 3.75
N MET A 238 -5.47 -7.38 4.75
CA MET A 238 -6.50 -6.37 4.58
C MET A 238 -5.86 -4.99 4.77
N ASP A 239 -5.75 -4.25 3.69
CA ASP A 239 -5.08 -2.96 3.63
C ASP A 239 -6.10 -1.82 3.54
N VAL A 240 -5.87 -0.75 4.32
CA VAL A 240 -6.81 0.38 4.38
C VAL A 240 -6.95 1.06 3.02
N GLY A 241 -5.85 1.46 2.38
CA GLY A 241 -5.84 2.20 1.11
C GLY A 241 -6.86 3.34 1.11
N HIS A 242 -6.72 4.33 1.98
CA HIS A 242 -7.81 5.26 2.29
C HIS A 242 -8.45 5.91 1.06
N GLY A 243 -7.62 6.45 0.17
CA GLY A 243 -8.01 7.01 -1.12
C GLY A 243 -8.99 8.18 -1.03
N GLN A 244 -9.43 8.66 -2.19
CA GLN A 244 -10.48 9.69 -2.27
C GLN A 244 -11.86 9.16 -1.83
N ALA A 245 -12.13 7.88 -2.09
CA ALA A 245 -13.47 7.30 -2.05
C ALA A 245 -13.49 5.89 -1.42
N SER A 246 -12.44 5.51 -0.70
CA SER A 246 -12.19 4.12 -0.29
C SER A 246 -12.15 3.90 1.23
N PHE A 247 -12.50 4.92 2.01
CA PHE A 247 -12.59 4.85 3.46
C PHE A 247 -13.90 5.46 3.95
N ASP A 248 -14.65 4.68 4.72
CA ASP A 248 -15.85 5.10 5.41
C ASP A 248 -15.69 4.89 6.92
N PHE A 249 -15.95 5.95 7.70
CA PHE A 249 -15.80 5.91 9.17
C PHE A 249 -16.77 4.93 9.83
N GLY A 250 -17.98 4.75 9.28
CA GLY A 250 -18.96 3.78 9.79
C GLY A 250 -18.48 2.35 9.59
N VAL A 251 -18.01 2.03 8.39
CA VAL A 251 -17.43 0.71 8.07
C VAL A 251 -16.22 0.39 8.93
N ALA A 252 -15.28 1.34 9.04
CA ALA A 252 -14.08 1.17 9.86
C ALA A 252 -14.44 1.01 11.35
N SER A 253 -15.33 1.86 11.88
CA SER A 253 -15.81 1.76 13.28
C SER A 253 -16.47 0.42 13.56
N ASP A 254 -17.38 -0.03 12.69
CA ASP A 254 -18.07 -1.32 12.83
C ASP A 254 -17.08 -2.49 12.81
N ALA A 255 -16.07 -2.42 11.95
CA ALA A 255 -15.05 -3.46 11.84
C ALA A 255 -14.17 -3.53 13.10
N LEU A 256 -13.66 -2.39 13.57
CA LEU A 256 -12.83 -2.29 14.77
C LEU A 256 -13.60 -2.75 16.03
N ASN A 257 -14.88 -2.36 16.17
CA ASN A 257 -15.73 -2.79 17.28
C ASN A 257 -15.99 -4.31 17.30
N ARG A 258 -15.82 -4.99 16.16
CA ARG A 258 -15.89 -6.46 16.03
C ARG A 258 -14.53 -7.13 16.20
N GLY A 259 -13.48 -6.38 16.54
CA GLY A 259 -12.12 -6.89 16.72
C GLY A 259 -11.37 -7.15 15.41
N PHE A 260 -11.82 -6.59 14.28
CA PHE A 260 -11.17 -6.75 12.99
C PHE A 260 -10.23 -5.57 12.72
N LEU A 261 -8.93 -5.78 12.93
CA LEU A 261 -7.89 -4.81 12.62
C LEU A 261 -7.42 -4.97 11.18
N PRO A 262 -7.11 -3.86 10.46
CA PRO A 262 -6.43 -3.97 9.18
C PRO A 262 -5.01 -4.53 9.39
N PHE A 263 -4.49 -5.24 8.40
CA PHE A 263 -3.09 -5.65 8.36
C PHE A 263 -2.16 -4.46 8.18
N SER A 264 -2.55 -3.50 7.34
CA SER A 264 -1.77 -2.29 7.06
C SER A 264 -2.67 -1.06 6.93
N ILE A 265 -2.16 0.08 7.39
CA ILE A 265 -2.75 1.39 7.17
C ILE A 265 -1.98 2.04 6.01
N SER A 266 -2.68 2.40 4.93
CA SER A 266 -2.07 3.03 3.76
C SER A 266 -3.00 4.08 3.17
N THR A 267 -2.43 4.97 2.37
CA THR A 267 -3.10 6.22 1.99
C THR A 267 -3.87 6.14 0.68
N ASP A 268 -3.42 5.33 -0.28
CA ASP A 268 -3.76 5.49 -1.70
C ASP A 268 -3.54 6.96 -2.14
N LEU A 269 -2.40 7.55 -1.74
CA LEU A 269 -2.13 8.98 -1.96
C LEU A 269 -1.90 9.29 -3.44
N HIS A 270 -2.57 10.33 -3.93
CA HIS A 270 -2.48 10.78 -5.31
C HIS A 270 -2.92 12.26 -5.45
N CYS A 271 -2.72 12.88 -6.62
CA CYS A 271 -2.88 14.33 -6.79
C CYS A 271 -4.29 14.85 -6.50
N ARG A 272 -5.32 13.99 -6.58
CA ARG A 272 -6.72 14.35 -6.27
C ARG A 272 -7.08 14.32 -4.78
N ASN A 273 -6.27 13.70 -3.90
CA ASN A 273 -6.61 13.50 -2.48
C ASN A 273 -5.55 14.03 -1.48
N ILE A 274 -4.37 14.42 -1.97
CA ILE A 274 -3.27 14.99 -1.17
C ILE A 274 -3.64 16.32 -0.49
N HIS A 275 -4.66 17.01 -1.00
CA HIS A 275 -5.23 18.22 -0.38
C HIS A 275 -6.55 17.96 0.36
N GLY A 276 -6.84 16.69 0.64
CA GLY A 276 -8.04 16.22 1.29
C GLY A 276 -8.81 15.24 0.39
N PRO A 277 -9.33 14.13 0.96
CA PRO A 277 -9.49 13.87 2.39
C PRO A 277 -8.29 13.16 3.05
N VAL A 278 -7.29 12.73 2.29
CA VAL A 278 -6.22 11.85 2.80
C VAL A 278 -5.10 12.65 3.46
N HIS A 279 -4.61 13.69 2.78
CA HIS A 279 -3.46 14.53 3.16
C HIS A 279 -2.13 13.77 3.24
N ASP A 280 -1.99 12.83 4.18
CA ASP A 280 -0.76 12.07 4.44
C ASP A 280 -1.05 10.81 5.26
N LEU A 281 -0.01 10.01 5.51
CA LEU A 281 -0.12 8.78 6.30
C LEU A 281 -0.45 9.09 7.78
N ALA A 282 0.10 10.16 8.35
CA ALA A 282 -0.13 10.54 9.75
C ALA A 282 -1.60 10.83 10.03
N LEU A 283 -2.29 11.56 9.15
CA LEU A 283 -3.72 11.79 9.26
C LEU A 283 -4.52 10.50 9.08
N THR A 284 -4.08 9.61 8.20
CA THR A 284 -4.72 8.31 8.00
C THR A 284 -4.63 7.44 9.25
N ILE A 285 -3.44 7.32 9.86
CA ILE A 285 -3.22 6.71 11.19
C ILE A 285 -4.14 7.36 12.22
N SER A 286 -4.19 8.69 12.27
CA SER A 286 -5.00 9.44 13.24
C SER A 286 -6.49 9.13 13.14
N LYS A 287 -7.01 8.84 11.95
CA LYS A 287 -8.42 8.43 11.77
C LYS A 287 -8.69 7.07 12.40
N LEU A 288 -7.81 6.08 12.20
CA LEU A 288 -7.97 4.76 12.80
C LEU A 288 -7.77 4.80 14.32
N TYR A 289 -6.80 5.59 14.79
CA TYR A 289 -6.60 5.85 16.22
C TYR A 289 -7.83 6.50 16.87
N ALA A 290 -8.43 7.51 16.22
CA ALA A 290 -9.65 8.16 16.70
C ALA A 290 -10.86 7.21 16.73
N LEU A 291 -10.86 6.15 15.91
CA LEU A 291 -11.87 5.11 15.89
C LEU A 291 -11.62 3.98 16.92
N GLY A 292 -10.56 4.10 17.74
CA GLY A 292 -10.29 3.18 18.84
C GLY A 292 -9.25 2.10 18.57
N MET A 293 -8.54 2.16 17.44
CA MET A 293 -7.35 1.34 17.25
C MET A 293 -6.23 1.85 18.16
N ASP A 294 -5.59 0.96 18.92
CA ASP A 294 -4.48 1.33 19.80
C ASP A 294 -3.31 1.94 19.01
N LEU A 295 -2.54 2.85 19.64
CA LEU A 295 -1.43 3.53 18.99
C LEU A 295 -0.32 2.54 18.59
N GLU A 296 -0.02 1.53 19.40
CA GLU A 296 1.01 0.54 19.10
C GLU A 296 0.62 -0.33 17.89
N ALA A 297 -0.64 -0.74 17.81
CA ALA A 297 -1.21 -1.41 16.64
C ALA A 297 -1.20 -0.51 15.41
N CYS A 298 -1.52 0.79 15.56
CA CYS A 298 -1.45 1.75 14.47
C CYS A 298 -0.03 1.87 13.91
N ILE A 299 0.99 2.00 14.77
CA ILE A 299 2.40 2.08 14.35
C ILE A 299 2.90 0.75 13.78
N THR A 300 2.43 -0.39 14.29
CA THR A 300 2.78 -1.71 13.74
C THR A 300 2.20 -1.92 12.33
N ALA A 301 1.10 -1.25 12.01
CA ALA A 301 0.40 -1.37 10.73
C ALA A 301 0.95 -0.40 9.66
N VAL A 302 2.01 0.36 9.95
CA VAL A 302 2.69 1.26 9.00
C VAL A 302 4.18 1.00 8.93
#